data_AF-A0AAU3EF61-F1
#
_entry.id   AF-A0AAU3EF61-F1
#
_cell.length_a   1.000
_cell.length_b   1.000
_cell.length_c   1.000
_cell.angle_alpha   90.00
_cell.angle_beta   90.00
_cell.angle_gamma   90.00
#
_symmetry.space_group_name_H-M   'P 1'
#
loop_
_entity.id
_entity.type
_entity.pdbx_description
1 polymer ?
#
loop_
_entity_poly.entity_id
_entity_poly.type
_entity_poly.pdbx_seq_one_letter_code
_entity_poly.pdbx_strand_id
1 'polypeptide(L)' 'MTDQTDDASCRECEEFDLAEAVARAEHDASRETDCRVLRRRHQQTDHGGQQE' A
#
# COMPACT_ATOMS: atom_id res chain seq x y z
N MET A 1 10.77 23.34 -0.32
CA MET A 1 11.44 22.08 0.05
C MET A 1 10.54 20.98 -0.46
N THR A 2 10.99 20.30 -1.51
CA THR A 2 10.17 19.50 -2.43
C THR A 2 9.80 18.14 -1.82
N ASP A 3 8.52 18.02 -1.45
CA ASP A 3 7.85 16.78 -1.08
C ASP A 3 7.55 15.99 -2.37
N GLN A 4 8.55 15.29 -2.87
CA GLN A 4 8.46 14.50 -4.09
C GLN A 4 9.47 13.36 -3.99
N THR A 5 9.08 12.31 -3.29
CA THR A 5 9.74 10.99 -3.22
C THR A 5 8.60 9.98 -3.07
N ASP A 6 7.80 9.80 -4.12
CA ASP A 6 7.92 8.63 -5.02
C ASP A 6 7.80 7.32 -4.22
N ASP A 7 6.54 6.93 -3.91
CA ASP A 7 6.00 5.66 -3.36
C ASP A 7 6.69 5.02 -2.13
N ALA A 8 8.02 4.91 -2.12
CA ALA A 8 8.83 4.30 -1.06
C ALA A 8 8.98 5.15 0.22
N SER A 9 8.49 6.40 0.23
CA SER A 9 8.47 7.26 1.43
C SER A 9 7.07 7.47 2.01
N CYS A 10 6.05 6.80 1.47
CA CYS A 10 4.70 6.91 2.00
C CYS A 10 4.51 5.98 3.19
N ARG A 11 4.26 6.58 4.38
CA ARG A 11 3.97 5.82 5.60
C ARG A 11 2.79 4.87 5.45
N GLU A 12 1.73 5.30 4.76
CA GLU A 12 0.55 4.44 4.55
C GLU A 12 0.89 3.23 3.66
N CYS A 13 1.72 3.39 2.63
CA CYS A 13 2.19 2.27 1.81
C CYS A 13 3.02 1.26 2.61
N GLU A 14 3.93 1.73 3.47
CA GLU A 14 4.69 0.87 4.40
C GLU A 14 3.76 0.15 5.40
N GLU A 15 2.74 0.84 5.92
CA GLU A 15 1.75 0.23 6.82
C GLU A 15 0.96 -0.90 6.12
N PHE A 16 0.57 -0.71 4.87
CA PHE A 16 -0.09 -1.78 4.09
C PHE A 16 0.85 -2.95 3.80
N ASP A 17 2.14 -2.72 3.58
CA ASP A 17 3.13 -3.78 3.35
C ASP A 17 3.38 -4.62 4.62
N LEU A 18 3.51 -3.95 5.76
CA LEU A 18 3.57 -4.59 7.08
C LEU A 18 2.29 -5.38 7.38
N ALA A 19 1.11 -4.83 7.06
CA ALA A 19 -0.16 -5.51 7.26
C ALA A 19 -0.31 -6.73 6.33
N GLU A 20 0.15 -6.66 5.07
CA GLU A 20 0.23 -7.80 4.15
C GLU A 20 1.13 -8.90 4.72
N ALA A 21 2.31 -8.53 5.24
CA ALA A 21 3.26 -9.47 5.84
C ALA A 21 2.70 -10.16 7.09
N VAL A 22 1.99 -9.42 7.95
CA VAL A 22 1.30 -9.97 9.12
C VAL A 22 0.15 -10.89 8.69
N ALA A 23 -0.69 -10.47 7.74
CA ALA A 23 -1.77 -11.31 7.23
C ALA A 23 -1.26 -12.62 6.62
N ARG A 24 -0.15 -12.56 5.88
CA ARG A 24 0.52 -13.74 5.33
C ARG A 24 1.07 -14.65 6.42
N ALA A 25 1.66 -14.08 7.47
CA ALA A 25 2.15 -14.85 8.63
C ALA A 25 1.01 -15.54 9.39
N GLU A 26 -0.14 -14.87 9.51
CA GLU A 26 -1.37 -15.41 10.12
C GLU A 26 -2.14 -16.36 9.16
N HIS A 27 -1.67 -16.55 7.92
CA HIS A 27 -2.37 -17.30 6.87
C HIS A 27 -3.78 -16.77 6.57
N ASP A 28 -4.02 -15.48 6.80
CA ASP A 28 -5.30 -14.81 6.58
C ASP A 28 -5.38 -14.26 5.14
N ALA A 29 -5.78 -15.13 4.20
CA ALA A 29 -5.86 -14.81 2.78
C ALA A 29 -6.83 -13.66 2.46
N SER A 30 -7.88 -13.50 3.28
CA SER A 30 -8.83 -12.40 3.13
C SER A 30 -8.14 -11.07 3.41
N ARG A 31 -7.44 -11.00 4.55
CA ARG A 31 -6.75 -9.79 4.99
C ARG A 31 -5.54 -9.45 4.12
N GLU A 32 -4.84 -10.45 3.60
CA GLU A 32 -3.76 -10.27 2.61
C GLU A 32 -4.28 -9.58 1.34
N THR A 33 -5.41 -10.07 0.82
CA THR A 33 -6.05 -9.50 -0.38
C THR A 33 -6.55 -8.07 -0.12
N ASP A 34 -7.13 -7.82 1.04
CA ASP A 34 -7.62 -6.50 1.45
C ASP A 34 -6.48 -5.47 1.52
N CYS A 35 -5.34 -5.83 2.13
CA CYS A 35 -4.15 -4.96 2.20
C CYS A 35 -3.63 -4.60 0.80
N ARG A 36 -3.61 -5.55 -0.15
CA ARG A 36 -3.23 -5.26 -1.55
C ARG A 36 -4.18 -4.29 -2.23
N VAL A 37 -5.48 -4.46 -2.03
CA VAL A 37 -6.50 -3.58 -2.63
C VAL A 37 -6.39 -2.18 -2.04
N LEU A 38 -6.22 -2.05 -0.73
CA LEU A 38 -6.05 -0.78 -0.04
C LEU A 38 -4.79 -0.05 -0.50
N ARG A 39 -3.64 -0.74 -0.58
CA ARG A 39 -2.39 -0.17 -1.11
C ARG A 39 -2.57 0.35 -2.54
N ARG A 40 -3.17 -0.45 -3.42
CA ARG A 40 -3.41 -0.05 -4.82
C ARG A 40 -4.36 1.14 -4.92
N ARG A 41 -5.37 1.22 -4.05
CA ARG A 41 -6.28 2.38 -4.01
C ARG A 41 -5.55 3.63 -3.51
N HIS A 42 -4.78 3.51 -2.43
CA HIS A 42 -3.96 4.59 -1.89
C HIS A 42 -2.99 5.13 -2.96
N GLN A 43 -2.28 4.25 -3.67
CA GLN A 43 -1.41 4.64 -4.79
C GLN A 43 -2.14 5.40 -5.90
N GLN A 44 -3.38 5.01 -6.23
CA GLN A 44 -4.17 5.72 -7.23
C GLN A 44 -4.68 7.07 -6.73
N THR A 45 -5.09 7.18 -5.47
CA THR A 45 -5.70 8.40 -4.92
C THR A 45 -4.68 9.42 -4.44
N ASP A 46 -3.60 8.96 -3.83
CA ASP A 46 -2.63 9.80 -3.11
C ASP A 46 -1.35 9.99 -3.92
N HIS A 47 -0.88 8.94 -4.59
CA HIS A 47 0.28 9.02 -5.50
C HIS A 47 -0.12 9.29 -6.95
N GLY A 48 -1.42 9.51 -7.21
CA GLY A 48 -1.93 9.92 -8.51
C GLY A 48 -1.65 8.90 -9.61
N GLY A 49 -1.67 7.60 -9.28
CA GLY A 49 -1.38 6.51 -10.21
C GLY A 49 -1.98 6.75 -11.60
N GLN A 50 -1.13 7.16 -12.53
CA GLN A 50 -1.46 7.39 -13.93
C GLN A 50 -1.71 6.01 -14.55
N GLN A 51 -2.96 5.58 -14.58
CA GLN A 51 -3.40 4.48 -15.43
C GLN A 51 -3.82 5.10 -16.76
N GLU A 52 -2.90 5.14 -17.72
CA GLU A 52 -3.20 5.29 -19.15
C GLU A 52 -3.41 3.91 -19.80
#